data_AF-A0AAW2QPT8-F1
#
_entry.id   AF-A0AAW2QPT8-F1
#
_cell.length_a   1.000
_cell.length_b   1.000
_cell.length_c   1.000
_cell.angle_alpha   90.00
_cell.angle_beta   90.00
_cell.angle_gamma   90.00
#
_symmetry.space_group_name_H-M   'P 1'
#
loop_
_entity.id
_entity.type
_entity.pdbx_description
1 polymer ?
#
loop_
_entity_poly.entity_id
_entity_poly.type
_entity_poly.pdbx_seq_one_letter_code
_entity_poly.pdbx_strand_id
1 'polypeptide(L)'
;MVQLENATRMANAASGMAVHDDCKLKFMELKAKRTHRFIVYKIEEKQKQVMVEKLGEPSETYDDFSASLPADECRYAVFDFDL
;
A
#
# COMPACT_ATOMS: atom_id res chain seq x y z
N MET A 1 -32.45 31.06 5.03
CA MET A 1 -31.15 31.37 4.40
C MET A 1 -30.03 30.91 5.33
N VAL A 2 -29.16 30.02 4.82
CA VAL A 2 -27.69 29.89 5.06
C VAL A 2 -27.23 29.85 6.55
N GLN A 3 -26.90 28.67 7.11
CA GLN A 3 -25.53 28.10 7.36
C GLN A 3 -24.65 28.97 8.30
N LEU A 4 -23.88 28.52 9.29
CA LEU A 4 -22.92 27.39 9.48
C LEU A 4 -22.58 27.40 11.01
N GLU A 5 -22.14 26.33 11.70
CA GLU A 5 -20.75 25.87 11.74
C GLU A 5 -20.64 24.47 12.37
N ASN A 6 -19.89 23.62 11.68
CA ASN A 6 -19.45 22.28 12.08
C ASN A 6 -18.49 22.37 13.26
N ALA A 7 -18.86 21.79 14.41
CA ALA A 7 -17.89 21.42 15.43
C ALA A 7 -17.23 20.09 15.03
N THR A 8 -15.95 20.20 14.69
CA THR A 8 -15.00 19.16 14.31
C THR A 8 -15.18 17.87 15.14
N ARG A 9 -15.85 16.87 14.58
CA ARG A 9 -15.66 15.47 15.00
C ARG A 9 -14.21 15.14 14.68
N MET A 10 -13.41 14.79 15.69
CA MET A 10 -12.09 14.21 15.45
C MET A 10 -12.23 13.10 14.42
N ALA A 11 -11.54 13.24 13.29
CA ALA A 11 -11.49 12.24 12.25
C ALA A 11 -10.59 11.07 12.70
N ASN A 12 -11.00 10.34 13.75
CA ASN A 12 -10.51 9.00 14.04
C ASN A 12 -11.27 8.01 13.15
N ALA A 13 -11.34 8.29 11.85
CA ALA A 13 -11.91 7.36 10.89
C ALA A 13 -10.92 6.20 10.72
N ALA A 14 -10.90 5.27 11.67
CA ALA A 14 -10.50 3.91 11.37
C ALA A 14 -11.56 3.40 10.38
N SER A 15 -11.30 3.50 9.08
CA SER A 15 -12.25 3.20 8.00
C SER A 15 -12.71 1.74 7.95
N GLY A 16 -12.32 0.92 8.93
CA GLY A 16 -12.52 -0.52 8.94
C GLY A 16 -11.79 -1.21 7.80
N MET A 17 -10.67 -0.62 7.33
CA MET A 17 -9.88 -1.17 6.23
C MET A 17 -9.21 -2.46 6.68
N ALA A 18 -9.67 -3.59 6.14
CA ALA A 18 -9.04 -4.87 6.34
C ALA A 18 -7.70 -4.92 5.60
N VAL A 19 -6.82 -5.83 6.00
CA VAL A 19 -5.59 -6.14 5.25
C VAL A 19 -5.71 -7.58 4.80
N HIS A 20 -5.55 -7.83 3.50
CA HIS A 20 -5.53 -9.19 2.98
C HIS A 20 -4.32 -9.94 3.55
N ASP A 21 -4.51 -11.20 3.96
CA ASP A 21 -3.47 -11.99 4.64
C ASP A 21 -2.17 -12.10 3.82
N ASP A 22 -2.30 -12.14 2.49
CA ASP A 22 -1.16 -12.13 1.57
C ASP A 22 -0.25 -10.93 1.76
N CYS A 23 -0.77 -9.76 2.19
CA CYS A 23 0.08 -8.60 2.42
C CYS A 23 1.13 -8.88 3.50
N LYS A 24 0.71 -9.55 4.58
CA LYS A 24 1.60 -9.97 5.67
C LYS A 24 2.51 -11.10 5.24
N LEU A 25 1.98 -12.09 4.51
CA LEU A 25 2.77 -13.22 4.01
C LEU A 25 3.93 -12.72 3.13
N LYS A 26 3.62 -11.88 2.13
CA LYS A 26 4.61 -11.35 1.19
C LYS A 26 5.60 -10.40 1.84
N PHE A 27 5.16 -9.58 2.78
CA PHE A 27 6.07 -8.78 3.58
C PHE A 27 7.05 -9.64 4.40
N MET A 28 6.58 -10.73 5.01
CA MET A 28 7.43 -11.65 5.76
C MET A 28 8.41 -12.40 4.84
N GLU A 29 7.98 -12.79 3.64
CA GLU A 29 8.86 -13.40 2.62
C GLU A 29 9.98 -12.43 2.19
N LEU A 30 9.63 -11.18 1.86
CA LEU A 30 10.60 -10.12 1.56
C LEU A 30 11.57 -9.91 2.74
N LYS A 31 11.04 -9.68 3.95
CA LYS A 31 11.85 -9.35 5.12
C LYS A 31 12.80 -10.48 5.54
N ALA A 32 12.34 -11.73 5.48
CA ALA A 32 13.11 -12.86 6.00
C ALA A 32 14.01 -13.50 4.95
N LYS A 33 13.59 -13.52 3.68
CA LYS A 33 14.26 -14.27 2.61
C LYS A 33 14.78 -13.39 1.47
N ARG A 34 14.46 -12.09 1.47
CA ARG A 34 14.78 -11.14 0.39
C ARG A 34 14.33 -11.65 -0.99
N THR A 35 13.16 -12.29 -1.04
CA THR A 35 12.61 -12.88 -2.27
C THR A 35 11.99 -11.86 -3.22
N HIS A 36 11.82 -10.61 -2.79
CA HIS A 36 11.22 -9.55 -3.58
C HIS A 36 12.02 -8.27 -3.40
N ARG A 37 12.28 -7.53 -4.49
CA ARG A 37 12.89 -6.19 -4.40
C ARG A 37 11.95 -5.17 -3.81
N PHE A 38 10.67 -5.27 -4.15
CA PHE A 38 9.64 -4.39 -3.61
C PHE A 38 8.27 -5.09 -3.57
N ILE A 39 7.36 -4.51 -2.81
CA ILE A 39 5.94 -4.88 -2.79
C ILE A 39 5.14 -3.60 -2.93
N VAL A 40 4.21 -3.56 -3.88
CA VAL A 40 3.22 -2.50 -4.03
C VAL A 40 1.89 -3.00 -3.52
N TYR A 41 1.22 -2.18 -2.70
CA TYR A 41 -0.09 -2.43 -2.15
C TYR A 41 -1.08 -1.37 -2.62
N LYS A 42 -2.30 -1.82 -2.92
CA LYS A 42 -3.43 -0.96 -3.24
C LYS A 42 -4.54 -1.10 -2.22
N ILE A 43 -5.36 -0.05 -2.08
CA ILE A 43 -6.62 -0.13 -1.35
C ILE A 43 -7.71 -0.46 -2.37
N GLU A 44 -8.40 -1.59 -2.19
CA GLU A 44 -9.61 -1.90 -2.92
C GLU A 44 -10.82 -1.34 -2.15
N GLU A 45 -11.26 -0.14 -2.54
CA GLU A 45 -12.29 0.62 -1.79
C GLU A 45 -13.61 -0.13 -1.66
N LYS A 46 -14.02 -0.87 -2.71
CA LYS A 46 -15.27 -1.64 -2.71
C LYS A 46 -15.26 -2.74 -1.66
N GLN A 47 -14.12 -3.37 -1.47
CA GLN A 47 -13.93 -4.45 -0.48
C GLN A 47 -13.47 -3.92 0.87
N LYS A 48 -13.14 -2.62 0.96
CA LYS A 48 -12.48 -2.00 2.11
C LYS A 48 -11.31 -2.85 2.60
N GLN A 49 -10.44 -3.24 1.65
CA GLN A 49 -9.30 -4.10 1.94
C GLN A 49 -8.02 -3.61 1.25
N VAL A 50 -6.90 -3.66 1.97
CA VAL A 50 -5.55 -3.52 1.40
C VAL A 50 -5.13 -4.85 0.78
N MET A 51 -4.64 -4.81 -0.45
CA MET A 51 -4.22 -5.99 -1.19
C MET A 51 -2.85 -5.78 -1.82
N VAL A 52 -2.14 -6.88 -2.10
CA VAL A 52 -0.93 -6.85 -2.94
C VAL A 52 -1.33 -6.53 -4.37
N GLU A 53 -0.69 -5.54 -4.97
CA GLU A 53 -0.86 -5.18 -6.37
C GLU A 53 0.29 -5.73 -7.23
N LYS A 54 1.54 -5.51 -6.80
CA LYS A 54 2.73 -6.01 -7.49
C LYS A 54 3.75 -6.55 -6.50
N LEU A 55 4.36 -7.68 -6.86
CA LEU A 55 5.58 -8.18 -6.26
C LEU A 55 6.72 -7.92 -7.24
N GLY A 56 7.74 -7.21 -6.77
CA GLY A 56 8.93 -6.94 -7.55
C GLY A 56 9.92 -8.09 -7.44
N GLU A 57 10.47 -8.55 -8.57
CA GLU A 57 11.51 -9.58 -8.59
C GLU A 57 12.82 -9.04 -7.98
N PRO A 58 13.68 -9.89 -7.37
CA PRO A 58 14.94 -9.44 -6.75
C PRO A 58 15.88 -8.67 -7.69
N SER A 59 15.78 -8.92 -9.00
CA SER A 59 16.57 -8.28 -10.06
C SER A 59 15.98 -6.97 -10.59
N GLU A 60 14.74 -6.63 -10.25
CA GLU A 60 14.14 -5.36 -10.66
C GLU A 60 14.84 -4.18 -9.95
N THR A 61 14.85 -3.03 -10.63
CA THR A 61 15.53 -1.81 -10.22
C THR A 61 14.58 -0.82 -9.54
N TYR A 62 15.12 0.30 -9.06
CA TYR A 62 14.30 1.40 -8.55
C TYR A 62 13.43 2.05 -9.64
N ASP A 63 13.93 2.08 -10.88
CA ASP A 63 13.16 2.60 -12.02
C ASP A 63 11.98 1.68 -12.35
N ASP A 64 12.18 0.35 -12.29
CA ASP A 64 11.10 -0.63 -12.46
C ASP A 64 10.04 -0.53 -11.35
N PHE A 65 10.48 -0.24 -10.12
CA PHE A 65 9.58 0.07 -9.01
C PHE A 65 8.79 1.35 -9.28
N SER A 66 9.47 2.44 -9.66
CA SER A 66 8.83 3.74 -9.92
C SER A 66 7.82 3.66 -11.06
N ALA A 67 8.14 2.90 -12.11
CA ALA A 67 7.23 2.64 -13.23
C ALA A 67 6.00 1.78 -12.84
N SER A 68 6.06 1.07 -11.71
CA SER A 68 4.91 0.32 -11.18
C SER A 68 3.92 1.16 -10.39
N LEU A 69 4.28 2.41 -10.06
CA LEU A 69 3.40 3.32 -9.33
C LEU A 69 2.55 4.13 -10.33
N PRO A 70 1.21 4.04 -10.28
CA PRO A 70 0.34 4.83 -11.13
C PRO A 70 0.47 6.33 -10.79
N ALA A 71 0.37 7.19 -11.81
CA ALA A 71 0.54 8.64 -11.65
C ALA A 71 -0.68 9.34 -11.01
N ASP A 72 -1.83 8.70 -11.10
CA ASP A 72 -3.16 9.23 -10.76
C ASP A 72 -3.78 8.59 -9.52
N GLU A 73 -3.14 7.57 -8.95
CA GLU A 73 -3.64 6.87 -7.77
C GLU A 73 -2.54 6.64 -6.71
N CYS A 74 -2.92 6.71 -5.43
CA CYS A 74 -1.99 6.43 -4.34
C CYS A 74 -1.73 4.92 -4.19
N ARG A 75 -0.50 4.58 -3.79
CA ARG A 75 -0.08 3.23 -3.39
C ARG A 75 0.75 3.27 -2.13
N TYR A 76 0.67 2.20 -1.34
CA TYR A 76 1.68 1.92 -0.32
C TYR A 76 2.71 0.97 -0.90
N ALA A 77 3.97 1.10 -0.50
CA ALA A 77 4.99 0.18 -0.95
C ALA A 77 6.04 -0.09 0.12
N VAL A 78 6.67 -1.25 0.03
CA VAL A 78 7.89 -1.62 0.75
C VAL A 78 8.96 -1.88 -0.29
N PHE A 79 10.13 -1.26 -0.15
CA PHE A 79 11.26 -1.46 -1.04
C PHE A 79 12.45 -1.97 -0.20
N ASP A 80 13.03 -3.09 -0.60
CA ASP A 80 14.23 -3.66 0.04
C ASP A 80 15.47 -2.95 -0.53
N PHE A 81 15.90 -1.90 0.17
CA PHE A 81 17.03 -1.07 -0.22
C PHE A 81 18.33 -1.70 0.29
N ASP A 82 19.14 -2.22 -0.64
CA ASP A 82 20.51 -2.63 -0.35
C ASP A 82 21.41 -1.38 -0.31
N LEU A 83 21.94 -1.04 0.87
CA LEU A 83 22.96 -0.01 1.06
C LEU A 83 24.34 -0.52 0.63
#